data_AF-A0A0J8V8X3-F1
#
_entry.id   AF-A0A0J8V8X3-F1
#
_cell.length_a   1.000
_cell.length_b   1.000
_cell.length_c   1.000
_cell.angle_alpha   90.00
_cell.angle_beta   90.00
_cell.angle_gamma   90.00
#
_symmetry.space_group_name_H-M   'P 1'
#
loop_
_entity.id
_entity.type
_entity.pdbx_description
1 polymer ?
#
loop_
_entity_poly.entity_id
_entity_poly.type
_entity_poly.pdbx_seq_one_letter_code
_entity_poly.pdbx_strand_id
1 'polypeptide(L)'
;MKKTLMALTLPALLMAQAAWADVVIKVPNNFEILATEQVRIKKATKQVALPEGDQHILVRFDSPTNPHSTAQSLGFVSSKPMLVTFTANDGEEVILVAPRIDTPQEVKRYAKAPTFTLVDAEGQTIAHQTTRVEYEGSPMTADYNAILAKQIGSTASPAPVLSSTAVAGTGVAAVNAAKIDVSDLTPQQADALLRDLYKNADEKRRKDFMRWALGL
;
A
#
# COMPACT_ATOMS: atom_id res chain seq x y z
N MET A 1 -45.63 30.87 -44.68
CA MET A 1 -44.16 30.89 -44.57
C MET A 1 -43.75 29.93 -43.46
N LYS A 2 -43.17 28.78 -43.79
CA LYS A 2 -42.87 27.69 -42.84
C LYS A 2 -41.35 27.63 -42.64
N LYS A 3 -40.87 28.06 -41.47
CA LYS A 3 -39.44 28.06 -41.13
C LYS A 3 -39.08 26.70 -40.54
N THR A 4 -38.36 25.90 -41.31
CA THR A 4 -37.72 24.65 -40.87
C THR A 4 -36.56 24.97 -39.94
N LEU A 5 -36.64 24.54 -38.68
CA LEU A 5 -35.50 24.54 -37.76
C LEU A 5 -34.61 23.33 -38.08
N MET A 6 -33.37 23.62 -38.44
CA MET A 6 -32.32 22.64 -38.69
C MET A 6 -31.69 22.28 -37.35
N ALA A 7 -31.95 21.08 -36.83
CA ALA A 7 -31.36 20.58 -35.60
C ALA A 7 -29.95 20.04 -35.89
N LEU A 8 -28.94 20.74 -35.39
CA LEU A 8 -27.54 20.33 -35.44
C LEU A 8 -27.28 19.29 -34.33
N THR A 9 -27.23 18.02 -34.71
CA THR A 9 -26.90 16.91 -33.80
C THR A 9 -25.39 16.80 -33.63
N LEU A 10 -24.88 17.15 -32.44
CA LEU A 10 -23.48 17.01 -32.05
C LEU A 10 -23.24 15.57 -31.54
N PRO A 11 -22.29 14.78 -32.10
CA PRO A 11 -21.98 13.46 -31.57
C PRO A 11 -21.14 13.60 -30.29
N ALA A 12 -21.74 13.29 -29.14
CA ALA A 12 -21.03 13.17 -27.87
C ALA A 12 -20.12 11.91 -27.93
N LEU A 13 -18.81 12.14 -28.05
CA LEU A 13 -17.79 11.11 -27.98
C LEU A 13 -17.68 10.62 -26.53
N LEU A 14 -18.41 9.56 -26.19
CA LEU A 14 -18.27 8.83 -24.94
C LEU A 14 -16.88 8.16 -24.91
N MET A 15 -15.89 8.82 -24.31
CA MET A 15 -14.67 8.13 -23.88
C MET A 15 -15.06 7.16 -22.77
N ALA A 16 -15.15 5.87 -23.09
CA ALA A 16 -15.25 4.81 -22.12
C ALA A 16 -13.99 4.86 -21.24
N GLN A 17 -14.13 5.37 -20.03
CA GLN A 17 -13.10 5.23 -19.02
C GLN A 17 -13.11 3.76 -18.61
N ALA A 18 -12.06 3.02 -18.98
CA ALA A 18 -11.81 1.72 -18.38
C ALA A 18 -11.62 1.97 -16.88
N ALA A 19 -12.58 1.51 -16.07
CA ALA A 19 -12.43 1.45 -14.63
C ALA A 19 -11.55 0.23 -14.34
N TRP A 20 -10.30 0.47 -13.98
CA TRP A 20 -9.39 -0.59 -13.54
C TRP A 20 -9.79 -0.94 -12.11
N ALA A 21 -10.05 -2.21 -11.85
CA ALA A 21 -10.41 -2.71 -10.53
C ALA A 21 -9.12 -3.00 -9.75
N ASP A 22 -8.91 -2.30 -8.65
CA ASP A 22 -7.74 -2.52 -7.81
C ASP A 22 -7.67 -3.97 -7.31
N VAL A 23 -6.48 -4.57 -7.42
CA VAL A 23 -6.14 -5.87 -6.85
C VAL A 23 -6.05 -5.74 -5.34
N VAL A 24 -6.78 -6.58 -4.63
CA VAL A 24 -6.80 -6.56 -3.16
C VAL A 24 -5.90 -7.66 -2.62
N ILE A 25 -4.82 -7.28 -1.94
CA ILE A 25 -3.92 -8.25 -1.28
C ILE A 25 -4.26 -8.33 0.20
N LYS A 26 -4.47 -9.54 0.72
CA LYS A 26 -4.74 -9.82 2.13
C LYS A 26 -3.70 -10.77 2.72
N VAL A 27 -3.28 -10.49 3.95
CA VAL A 27 -2.39 -11.36 4.72
C VAL A 27 -3.07 -11.84 6.01
N PRO A 28 -2.74 -13.04 6.50
CA PRO A 28 -3.33 -13.61 7.70
C PRO A 28 -2.85 -12.86 8.94
N ASN A 29 -3.51 -13.11 10.08
CA ASN A 29 -3.22 -12.39 11.33
C ASN A 29 -1.75 -12.46 11.77
N ASN A 30 -1.06 -13.56 11.44
CA ASN A 30 0.34 -13.79 11.75
C ASN A 30 1.31 -13.22 10.70
N PHE A 31 0.83 -12.40 9.76
CA PHE A 31 1.65 -11.72 8.76
C PHE A 31 1.28 -10.24 8.65
N GLU A 32 2.23 -9.43 8.22
CA GLU A 32 2.06 -8.01 7.98
C GLU A 32 2.68 -7.61 6.65
N ILE A 33 2.02 -6.69 5.94
CA ILE A 33 2.55 -5.99 4.77
C ILE A 33 3.28 -4.75 5.26
N LEU A 34 4.58 -4.70 5.00
CA LEU A 34 5.48 -3.64 5.47
C LEU A 34 5.66 -2.52 4.45
N ALA A 35 5.68 -2.87 3.15
CA ALA A 35 5.83 -1.94 2.05
C ALA A 35 5.30 -2.55 0.75
N THR A 36 4.94 -1.70 -0.21
CA THR A 36 4.63 -2.09 -1.58
C THR A 36 5.32 -1.11 -2.53
N GLU A 37 5.56 -1.52 -3.78
CA GLU A 37 6.21 -0.65 -4.76
C GLU A 37 5.30 0.53 -5.17
N GLN A 38 4.04 0.24 -5.47
CA GLN A 38 3.12 1.20 -6.07
C GLN A 38 2.41 2.07 -5.03
N VAL A 39 2.36 1.63 -3.77
CA VAL A 39 1.67 2.33 -2.69
C VAL A 39 2.53 2.36 -1.42
N ARG A 40 2.87 3.56 -0.95
CA ARG A 40 3.70 3.77 0.23
C ARG A 40 2.92 3.43 1.50
N ILE A 41 3.48 2.53 2.30
CA ILE A 41 2.90 2.07 3.57
C ILE A 41 3.58 2.80 4.72
N LYS A 42 2.83 3.58 5.51
CA LYS A 42 3.35 4.29 6.70
C LYS A 42 3.45 3.38 7.92
N LYS A 43 2.51 2.45 8.05
CA LYS A 43 2.42 1.48 9.14
C LYS A 43 2.04 0.14 8.55
N ALA A 44 2.63 -0.92 9.10
CA ALA A 44 2.33 -2.28 8.71
C ALA A 44 0.81 -2.52 8.67
N THR A 45 0.33 -3.15 7.60
CA THR A 45 -1.11 -3.39 7.36
C THR A 45 -1.38 -4.85 7.03
N LYS A 46 -2.65 -5.27 7.17
CA LYS A 46 -3.11 -6.64 6.82
C LYS A 46 -3.67 -6.73 5.40
N GLN A 47 -3.97 -5.60 4.81
CA GLN A 47 -4.55 -5.53 3.48
C GLN A 47 -4.11 -4.24 2.77
N VAL A 48 -3.97 -4.33 1.45
CA VAL A 48 -3.66 -3.20 0.58
C VAL A 48 -4.32 -3.42 -0.77
N ALA A 49 -4.79 -2.33 -1.39
CA ALA A 49 -5.27 -2.31 -2.77
C ALA A 49 -4.14 -1.77 -3.66
N LEU A 50 -3.78 -2.51 -4.70
CA LEU A 50 -2.72 -2.18 -5.66
C LEU A 50 -3.30 -2.27 -7.09
N PRO A 51 -2.77 -1.51 -8.05
CA PRO A 51 -3.15 -1.68 -9.45
C PRO A 51 -2.77 -3.09 -9.96
N GLU A 52 -3.31 -3.48 -11.12
CA GLU A 52 -2.90 -4.72 -11.79
C GLU A 52 -1.43 -4.70 -12.24
N GLY A 53 -0.90 -5.89 -12.55
CA GLY A 53 0.43 -6.10 -13.12
C GLY A 53 1.41 -6.74 -12.17
N ASP A 54 2.70 -6.53 -12.42
CA ASP A 54 3.77 -7.09 -11.60
C ASP A 54 3.84 -6.36 -10.25
N GLN A 55 3.81 -7.16 -9.19
CA GLN A 55 3.72 -6.70 -7.81
C GLN A 55 4.98 -7.07 -7.04
N HIS A 56 5.48 -6.10 -6.28
CA HIS A 56 6.57 -6.28 -5.33
C HIS A 56 6.13 -5.79 -3.96
N ILE A 57 6.05 -6.70 -3.00
CA ILE A 57 5.65 -6.37 -1.63
C ILE A 57 6.68 -6.89 -0.62
N LEU A 58 6.88 -6.15 0.47
CA LEU A 58 7.56 -6.68 1.65
C LEU A 58 6.53 -7.18 2.65
N VAL A 59 6.66 -8.44 3.03
CA VAL A 59 5.86 -9.04 4.10
C VAL A 59 6.76 -9.52 5.24
N ARG A 60 6.16 -9.70 6.41
CA ARG A 60 6.84 -10.25 7.58
C ARG A 60 5.88 -11.12 8.37
N PHE A 61 6.34 -12.28 8.82
CA PHE A 61 5.64 -13.05 9.84
C PHE A 61 5.77 -12.33 11.18
N ASP A 62 4.66 -12.09 11.87
CA ASP A 62 4.62 -11.51 13.20
C ASP A 62 3.53 -12.18 14.04
N SER A 63 3.93 -12.80 15.16
CA SER A 63 3.02 -13.63 15.95
C SER A 63 3.33 -13.55 17.44
N PRO A 64 2.31 -13.62 18.32
CA PRO A 64 2.53 -13.82 19.74
C PRO A 64 3.36 -15.07 20.01
N THR A 65 4.26 -15.01 20.99
CA THR A 65 5.10 -16.15 21.37
C THR A 65 4.27 -17.37 21.77
N ASN A 66 3.07 -17.18 22.31
CA ASN A 66 2.10 -18.23 22.55
C ASN A 66 0.75 -17.86 21.91
N PRO A 67 0.44 -18.35 20.69
CA PRO A 67 -0.70 -17.90 19.92
C PRO A 67 -2.07 -18.31 20.50
N HIS A 68 -2.09 -19.31 21.40
CA HIS A 68 -3.32 -19.83 22.03
C HIS A 68 -3.49 -19.36 23.49
N SER A 69 -2.55 -18.58 24.01
CA SER A 69 -2.62 -18.12 25.40
C SER A 69 -3.64 -17.00 25.58
N THR A 70 -4.53 -17.17 26.57
CA THR A 70 -5.39 -16.09 27.07
C THR A 70 -4.71 -15.25 28.16
N ALA A 71 -3.59 -15.74 28.70
CA ALA A 71 -2.72 -14.98 29.60
C ALA A 71 -1.89 -13.96 28.82
N GLN A 72 -1.40 -12.94 29.52
CA GLN A 72 -0.61 -11.84 28.96
C GLN A 72 0.54 -12.39 28.10
N SER A 73 0.52 -12.05 26.80
CA SER A 73 1.49 -12.56 25.83
C SER A 73 2.92 -12.24 26.27
N LEU A 74 3.81 -13.23 26.25
CA LEU A 74 5.24 -13.09 26.59
C LEU A 74 6.04 -12.33 25.51
N GLY A 75 5.37 -11.51 24.69
CA GLY A 75 5.94 -10.77 23.58
C GLY A 75 5.68 -11.41 22.22
N PHE A 76 6.12 -10.72 21.16
CA PHE A 76 5.98 -11.13 19.78
C PHE A 76 7.28 -11.70 19.23
N VAL A 77 7.15 -12.60 18.27
CA VAL A 77 8.26 -13.13 17.49
C VAL A 77 7.99 -12.79 16.02
N SER A 78 8.91 -12.04 15.43
CA SER A 78 8.82 -11.62 14.04
C SER A 78 9.94 -12.22 13.19
N SER A 79 9.66 -12.50 11.92
CA SER A 79 10.69 -12.89 10.95
C SER A 79 11.47 -11.69 10.44
N LYS A 80 12.56 -11.96 9.70
CA LYS A 80 13.09 -10.96 8.77
C LYS A 80 12.04 -10.69 7.66
N PRO A 81 12.02 -9.47 7.09
CA PRO A 81 11.18 -9.16 5.94
C PRO A 81 11.49 -10.08 4.75
N MET A 82 10.48 -10.31 3.93
CA MET A 82 10.58 -11.07 2.71
C MET A 82 10.01 -10.25 1.56
N LEU A 83 10.75 -10.17 0.47
CA LEU A 83 10.28 -9.67 -0.80
C LEU A 83 9.47 -10.77 -1.47
N VAL A 84 8.21 -10.47 -1.77
CA VAL A 84 7.31 -11.32 -2.54
C VAL A 84 7.07 -10.65 -3.87
N THR A 85 7.28 -11.42 -4.94
CA THR A 85 7.06 -10.98 -6.32
C THR A 85 6.06 -11.91 -7.00
N PHE A 86 5.02 -11.34 -7.58
CA PHE A 86 3.96 -12.07 -8.26
C PHE A 86 3.29 -11.13 -9.26
N THR A 87 2.53 -11.69 -10.20
CA THR A 87 1.71 -10.91 -11.14
C THR A 87 0.26 -11.03 -10.69
N ALA A 88 -0.46 -9.92 -10.67
CA ALA A 88 -1.87 -9.89 -10.32
C ALA A 88 -2.71 -9.32 -11.47
N ASN A 89 -3.89 -9.91 -11.68
CA ASN A 89 -4.81 -9.50 -12.75
C ASN A 89 -5.85 -8.50 -12.23
N ASP A 90 -6.40 -7.66 -13.11
CA ASP A 90 -7.44 -6.69 -12.77
C ASP A 90 -8.59 -7.30 -11.94
N GLY A 91 -8.92 -6.66 -10.81
CA GLY A 91 -10.01 -7.09 -9.92
C GLY A 91 -9.77 -8.39 -9.14
N GLU A 92 -8.56 -8.95 -9.17
CA GLU A 92 -8.20 -10.17 -8.44
C GLU A 92 -8.03 -9.89 -6.92
N GLU A 93 -8.45 -10.84 -6.08
CA GLU A 93 -8.11 -10.85 -4.66
C GLU A 93 -6.97 -11.84 -4.42
N VAL A 94 -5.84 -11.35 -3.90
CA VAL A 94 -4.65 -12.16 -3.63
C VAL A 94 -4.53 -12.39 -2.12
N ILE A 95 -4.64 -13.65 -1.70
CA ILE A 95 -4.66 -14.04 -0.29
C ILE A 95 -3.39 -14.81 0.04
N LEU A 96 -2.61 -14.32 1.01
CA LEU A 96 -1.50 -15.08 1.58
C LEU A 96 -2.05 -16.13 2.55
N VAL A 97 -1.65 -17.38 2.36
CA VAL A 97 -2.03 -18.50 3.23
C VAL A 97 -0.78 -19.07 3.87
N ALA A 98 -0.73 -18.97 5.21
CA ALA A 98 0.33 -19.53 6.02
C ALA A 98 -0.11 -20.86 6.65
N PRO A 99 0.81 -21.81 6.90
CA PRO A 99 0.49 -23.03 7.63
C PRO A 99 0.04 -22.71 9.06
N ARG A 100 -0.67 -23.67 9.65
CA ARG A 100 -1.07 -23.59 11.06
C ARG A 100 0.16 -23.70 11.96
N ILE A 101 0.24 -22.81 12.95
CA ILE A 101 1.35 -22.71 13.92
C ILE A 101 0.72 -22.59 15.30
N ASP A 102 0.87 -23.63 16.12
CA ASP A 102 0.11 -23.72 17.37
C ASP A 102 0.95 -23.57 18.63
N THR A 103 2.24 -23.93 18.55
CA THR A 103 3.12 -23.96 19.72
C THR A 103 4.17 -22.84 19.73
N PRO A 104 4.64 -22.40 20.91
CA PRO A 104 5.72 -21.42 21.00
C PRO A 104 7.02 -21.82 20.29
N GLN A 105 7.33 -23.12 20.25
CA GLN A 105 8.51 -23.62 19.54
C GLN A 105 8.33 -23.53 18.03
N GLU A 106 7.13 -23.84 17.51
CA GLU A 106 6.82 -23.70 16.10
C GLU A 106 6.86 -22.23 15.66
N VAL A 107 6.33 -21.30 16.46
CA VAL A 107 6.42 -19.85 16.19
C VAL A 107 7.87 -19.42 16.01
N LYS A 108 8.75 -19.79 16.97
CA LYS A 108 10.18 -19.45 16.91
C LYS A 108 10.90 -20.10 15.73
N ARG A 109 10.54 -21.34 15.38
CA ARG A 109 11.12 -22.05 14.23
C ARG A 109 10.66 -21.42 12.91
N TYR A 110 9.38 -21.16 12.79
CA TYR A 110 8.75 -20.61 11.60
C TYR A 110 9.24 -19.17 11.33
N ALA A 111 9.40 -18.34 12.37
CA ALA A 111 9.95 -16.98 12.23
C ALA A 111 11.35 -16.94 11.58
N LYS A 112 12.15 -18.01 11.66
CA LYS A 112 13.48 -18.05 11.03
C LYS A 112 13.38 -18.23 9.51
N ALA A 113 12.42 -19.01 9.04
CA ALA A 113 12.24 -19.35 7.64
C ALA A 113 10.74 -19.58 7.35
N PRO A 114 9.94 -18.51 7.32
CA PRO A 114 8.50 -18.64 7.12
C PRO A 114 8.20 -19.02 5.67
N THR A 115 7.17 -19.84 5.48
CA THR A 115 6.74 -20.37 4.19
C THR A 115 5.24 -20.18 4.03
N PHE A 116 4.78 -19.72 2.88
CA PHE A 116 3.36 -19.47 2.60
C PHE A 116 3.07 -19.72 1.12
N THR A 117 1.78 -19.70 0.78
CA THR A 117 1.31 -19.69 -0.60
C THR A 117 0.50 -18.43 -0.85
N LEU A 118 0.44 -17.97 -2.10
CA LEU A 118 -0.55 -17.00 -2.54
C LEU A 118 -1.66 -17.75 -3.26
N VAL A 119 -2.91 -17.38 -2.96
CA VAL A 119 -4.10 -17.93 -3.62
C VAL A 119 -5.04 -16.82 -4.04
N ASP A 120 -5.86 -17.05 -5.06
CA ASP A 120 -6.96 -16.17 -5.42
C ASP A 120 -8.18 -16.35 -4.50
N ALA A 121 -9.28 -15.64 -4.77
CA ALA A 121 -10.54 -15.75 -4.02
C ALA A 121 -11.15 -17.16 -4.10
N GLU A 122 -10.90 -17.86 -5.21
CA GLU A 122 -11.37 -19.21 -5.48
C GLU A 122 -10.44 -20.29 -4.89
N GLY A 123 -9.28 -19.90 -4.34
CA GLY A 123 -8.30 -20.77 -3.72
C GLY A 123 -7.29 -21.41 -4.69
N GLN A 124 -7.24 -20.98 -5.95
CA GLN A 124 -6.20 -21.40 -6.90
C GLN A 124 -4.87 -20.74 -6.55
N THR A 125 -3.77 -21.47 -6.73
CA THR A 125 -2.44 -20.98 -6.37
C THR A 125 -1.92 -19.97 -7.38
N ILE A 126 -1.48 -18.82 -6.88
CA ILE A 126 -0.80 -17.78 -7.65
C ILE A 126 0.70 -18.03 -7.59
N ALA A 127 1.33 -18.09 -8.76
CA ALA A 127 2.77 -18.24 -8.89
C ALA A 127 3.47 -17.01 -8.29
N HIS A 128 4.42 -17.25 -7.39
CA HIS A 128 5.16 -16.18 -6.73
C HIS A 128 6.59 -16.61 -6.44
N GLN A 129 7.45 -15.61 -6.31
CA GLN A 129 8.82 -15.76 -5.85
C GLN A 129 8.95 -15.09 -4.48
N THR A 130 9.82 -15.65 -3.65
CA THR A 130 10.04 -15.09 -2.32
C THR A 130 11.51 -15.10 -1.96
N THR A 131 12.01 -13.94 -1.57
CA THR A 131 13.41 -13.74 -1.19
C THR A 131 13.48 -13.08 0.17
N ARG A 132 14.33 -13.61 1.06
CA ARG A 132 14.59 -12.99 2.36
C ARG A 132 15.36 -11.69 2.15
N VAL A 133 14.90 -10.62 2.80
CA VAL A 133 15.54 -9.32 2.74
C VAL A 133 16.35 -9.08 4.00
N GLU A 134 17.65 -8.92 3.82
CA GLU A 134 18.56 -8.48 4.85
C GLU A 134 18.56 -6.94 4.90
N TYR A 135 18.49 -6.38 6.11
CA TYR A 135 18.61 -4.95 6.33
C TYR A 135 19.33 -4.66 7.63
N GLU A 136 20.01 -3.53 7.65
CA GLU A 136 20.74 -3.03 8.82
C GLU A 136 19.83 -2.15 9.67
N GLY A 137 19.92 -2.26 11.00
CA GLY A 137 19.21 -1.41 11.95
C GLY A 137 18.02 -2.05 12.66
N SER A 138 17.27 -1.23 13.41
CA SER A 138 16.14 -1.70 14.22
C SER A 138 14.88 -1.92 13.37
N PRO A 139 14.17 -3.06 13.53
CA PRO A 139 12.87 -3.28 12.89
C PRO A 139 11.81 -2.21 13.17
N MET A 140 11.95 -1.48 14.28
CA MET A 140 10.99 -0.44 14.69
C MET A 140 11.20 0.89 13.98
N THR A 141 12.41 1.16 13.49
CA THR A 141 12.78 2.44 12.85
C THR A 141 13.16 2.28 11.38
N ALA A 142 13.10 1.06 10.84
CA ALA A 142 13.42 0.76 9.46
C ALA A 142 12.43 1.40 8.49
N ASP A 143 12.93 2.08 7.45
CA ASP A 143 12.10 2.50 6.31
C ASP A 143 11.97 1.33 5.32
N TYR A 144 10.93 0.52 5.50
CA TYR A 144 10.67 -0.64 4.65
C TYR A 144 10.38 -0.25 3.18
N ASN A 145 9.87 0.95 2.91
CA ASN A 145 9.65 1.40 1.54
C ASN A 145 11.00 1.68 0.84
N ALA A 146 11.95 2.28 1.57
CA ALA A 146 13.32 2.48 1.06
C ALA A 146 14.07 1.15 0.88
N ILE A 147 13.87 0.21 1.81
CA ILE A 147 14.43 -1.15 1.70
C ILE A 147 13.87 -1.84 0.46
N LEU A 148 12.55 -1.78 0.23
CA LEU A 148 11.91 -2.37 -0.95
C LEU A 148 12.46 -1.76 -2.24
N ALA A 149 12.49 -0.43 -2.35
CA ALA A 149 13.02 0.28 -3.52
C ALA A 149 14.47 -0.13 -3.84
N LYS A 150 15.30 -0.31 -2.81
CA LYS A 150 16.68 -0.81 -2.98
C LYS A 150 16.72 -2.25 -3.51
N GLN A 151 15.82 -3.13 -3.05
CA GLN A 151 15.80 -4.54 -3.45
C GLN A 151 15.36 -4.72 -4.91
N ILE A 152 14.41 -3.92 -5.38
CA ILE A 152 13.89 -4.00 -6.76
C ILE A 152 14.67 -3.12 -7.74
N GLY A 153 15.62 -2.31 -7.25
CA GLY A 153 16.41 -1.40 -8.09
C GLY A 153 15.64 -0.17 -8.59
N SER A 154 14.42 0.06 -8.08
CA SER A 154 13.58 1.19 -8.47
C SER A 154 14.07 2.48 -7.82
N THR A 155 14.51 3.44 -8.65
CA THR A 155 14.70 4.87 -8.27
C THR A 155 13.38 5.66 -8.37
N ALA A 156 12.24 4.97 -8.32
CA ALA A 156 10.93 5.49 -8.70
C ALA A 156 10.42 6.60 -7.77
N SER A 157 9.71 7.56 -8.40
CA SER A 157 9.02 8.70 -7.78
C SER A 157 8.10 8.29 -6.62
N PRO A 158 7.80 9.19 -5.67
CA PRO A 158 7.13 8.82 -4.43
C PRO A 158 5.74 8.22 -4.69
N ALA A 159 5.60 6.93 -4.37
CA ALA A 159 4.35 6.21 -4.38
C ALA A 159 3.30 6.87 -3.45
N PRO A 160 2.01 6.89 -3.82
CA PRO A 160 0.93 7.42 -2.99
C PRO A 160 0.94 6.79 -1.59
N VAL A 161 0.81 7.61 -0.53
CA VAL A 161 0.85 7.17 0.87
C VAL A 161 -0.53 6.74 1.37
N LEU A 162 -0.69 5.46 1.73
CA LEU A 162 -1.86 5.03 2.48
C LEU A 162 -1.74 5.50 3.94
N SER A 163 -2.72 6.30 4.35
CA SER A 163 -2.94 6.64 5.76
C SER A 163 -4.07 5.74 6.27
N SER A 164 -3.76 4.90 7.26
CA SER A 164 -4.72 3.96 7.85
C SER A 164 -5.83 4.71 8.60
N THR A 165 -6.93 4.99 7.91
CA THR A 165 -8.23 5.21 8.55
C THR A 165 -9.10 4.02 8.19
N ALA A 166 -9.29 3.14 9.18
CA ALA A 166 -10.28 2.09 9.11
C ALA A 166 -11.66 2.72 8.93
N VAL A 167 -12.41 2.31 7.90
CA VAL A 167 -13.86 2.48 7.88
C VAL A 167 -14.47 1.21 7.29
N ALA A 168 -15.16 0.48 8.17
CA ALA A 168 -16.12 -0.53 7.76
C ALA A 168 -17.30 0.16 7.07
N GLY A 169 -17.68 -0.36 5.90
CA GLY A 169 -18.99 -0.12 5.30
C GLY A 169 -19.09 1.14 4.41
N THR A 170 -19.62 0.89 3.22
CA THR A 170 -20.10 1.83 2.19
C THR A 170 -19.03 2.59 1.41
N GLY A 171 -19.07 2.38 0.08
CA GLY A 171 -18.03 2.73 -0.88
C GLY A 171 -17.49 4.15 -0.73
N VAL A 172 -16.16 4.24 -0.75
CA VAL A 172 -15.44 5.50 -0.92
C VAL A 172 -14.53 5.30 -2.10
N ALA A 173 -14.77 6.12 -3.13
CA ALA A 173 -14.01 6.14 -4.36
C ALA A 173 -12.50 6.27 -4.07
N ALA A 174 -11.71 5.49 -4.82
CA ALA A 174 -10.28 5.69 -4.94
C ALA A 174 -10.01 7.18 -5.24
N VAL A 175 -9.21 7.82 -4.38
CA VAL A 175 -8.67 9.14 -4.68
C VAL A 175 -7.59 8.91 -5.73
N ASN A 176 -8.04 8.86 -6.98
CA ASN A 176 -7.22 9.08 -8.16
C ASN A 176 -6.42 10.37 -7.95
N ALA A 177 -5.32 10.51 -8.68
CA ALA A 177 -4.62 11.79 -8.87
C ALA A 177 -5.50 12.80 -9.62
N ALA A 178 -6.65 13.14 -9.06
CA ALA A 178 -7.38 14.34 -9.36
C ALA A 178 -6.52 15.49 -8.82
N LYS A 179 -6.38 16.55 -9.62
CA LYS A 179 -5.95 17.87 -9.14
C LYS A 179 -6.54 18.06 -7.74
N ILE A 180 -5.69 18.26 -6.72
CA ILE A 180 -6.18 18.59 -5.39
C ILE A 180 -6.94 19.89 -5.56
N ASP A 181 -8.27 19.83 -5.58
CA ASP A 181 -9.11 21.01 -5.57
C ASP A 181 -9.02 21.58 -4.16
N VAL A 182 -8.17 22.58 -4.00
CA VAL A 182 -7.95 23.24 -2.70
C VAL A 182 -9.26 23.85 -2.18
N SER A 183 -10.25 24.08 -3.06
CA SER A 183 -11.57 24.60 -2.72
C SER A 183 -12.45 23.61 -1.94
N ASP A 184 -12.18 22.30 -2.06
CA ASP A 184 -12.89 21.25 -1.35
C ASP A 184 -12.21 20.84 -0.02
N LEU A 185 -11.07 21.46 0.30
CA LEU A 185 -10.36 21.21 1.54
C LEU A 185 -10.89 22.12 2.66
N THR A 186 -11.13 21.52 3.82
CA THR A 186 -11.30 22.33 5.04
C THR A 186 -10.01 23.10 5.33
N PRO A 187 -10.08 24.26 6.00
CA PRO A 187 -8.88 25.06 6.32
C PRO A 187 -7.79 24.25 7.05
N GLN A 188 -8.20 23.32 7.92
CA GLN A 188 -7.27 22.46 8.66
C GLN A 188 -6.58 21.43 7.76
N GLN A 189 -7.25 20.90 6.74
CA GLN A 189 -6.68 19.98 5.76
C GLN A 189 -5.74 20.70 4.80
N ALA A 190 -6.11 21.90 4.36
CA ALA A 190 -5.25 22.75 3.54
C ALA A 190 -3.94 23.11 4.28
N ASP A 191 -4.03 23.52 5.55
CA ASP A 191 -2.86 23.80 6.37
C ASP A 191 -1.99 22.58 6.64
N ALA A 192 -2.61 21.40 6.83
CA ALA A 192 -1.89 20.15 7.02
C ALA A 192 -1.09 19.76 5.78
N LEU A 193 -1.71 19.89 4.60
CA LEU A 193 -1.07 19.63 3.31
C LEU A 193 0.11 20.59 3.08
N LEU A 194 -0.08 21.88 3.34
CA LEU A 194 0.97 22.89 3.15
C LEU A 194 2.18 22.64 4.06
N ARG A 195 1.96 22.26 5.32
CA ARG A 195 3.03 21.84 6.24
C ARG A 195 3.77 20.60 5.76
N ASP A 196 3.06 19.63 5.21
CA ASP A 196 3.66 18.39 4.72
C ASP A 196 4.52 18.64 3.47
N LEU A 197 4.01 19.43 2.52
CA LEU A 197 4.75 19.85 1.33
C LEU A 197 6.04 20.61 1.70
N TYR A 198 5.99 21.52 2.67
CA TYR A 198 7.16 22.25 3.13
C TYR A 198 8.21 21.33 3.80
N LYS A 199 7.77 20.38 4.64
CA LYS A 199 8.65 19.41 5.31
C LYS A 199 9.32 18.45 4.32
N ASN A 200 8.65 18.07 3.24
CA ASN A 200 9.21 17.14 2.26
C ASN A 200 9.99 17.83 1.13
N ALA A 201 9.94 19.17 1.03
CA ALA A 201 10.74 19.93 0.07
C ALA A 201 12.24 19.95 0.44
N ASP A 202 13.10 19.98 -0.57
CA ASP A 202 14.54 20.19 -0.42
C ASP A 202 14.89 21.62 0.04
N GLU A 203 16.12 21.83 0.50
CA GLU A 203 16.55 23.11 1.08
C GLU A 203 16.43 24.28 0.10
N LYS A 204 16.67 24.04 -1.19
CA LYS A 204 16.53 25.08 -2.22
C LYS A 204 15.06 25.49 -2.38
N ARG A 205 14.15 24.52 -2.49
CA ARG A 205 12.72 24.77 -2.62
C ARG A 205 12.12 25.43 -1.37
N ARG A 206 12.56 25.05 -0.18
CA ARG A 206 12.15 25.71 1.06
C ARG A 206 12.58 27.18 1.08
N LYS A 207 13.82 27.49 0.66
CA LYS A 207 14.31 28.87 0.56
C LYS A 207 13.51 29.69 -0.45
N ASP A 208 13.25 29.13 -1.63
CA ASP A 208 12.46 29.80 -2.66
C ASP A 208 11.01 30.07 -2.18
N PHE A 209 10.41 29.11 -1.47
CA PHE A 209 9.09 29.27 -0.85
C PHE A 209 9.07 30.36 0.24
N MET A 210 10.06 30.38 1.13
CA MET A 210 10.16 31.41 2.17
C MET A 210 10.39 32.81 1.59
N ARG A 211 11.18 32.92 0.51
CA ARG A 211 11.37 34.20 -0.19
C ARG A 211 10.07 34.73 -0.78
N TRP A 212 9.30 33.85 -1.43
CA TRP A 212 7.96 34.21 -1.92
C TRP A 212 7.01 34.63 -0.79
N ALA A 213 6.95 33.85 0.30
CA ALA A 213 6.06 34.13 1.43
C ALA A 213 6.40 35.44 2.17
N LEU A 214 7.66 35.85 2.15
CA LEU A 214 8.14 37.09 2.78
C LEU A 214 8.25 38.28 1.81
N GLY A 215 8.02 38.06 0.51
CA GLY A 215 8.13 39.09 -0.53
C GLY A 215 9.56 39.59 -0.80
N LEU A 216 10.56 38.71 -0.71
CA LEU A 216 12.01 39.03 -0.80
C LEU A 216 12.67 38.74 -2.17
#